data_AF-A0A6I3QP55-F1
#
_entry.id   AF-A0A6I3QP55-F1
#
_cell.length_a   1.000
_cell.length_b   1.000
_cell.length_c   1.000
_cell.angle_alpha   90.00
_cell.angle_beta   90.00
_cell.angle_gamma   90.00
#
_symmetry.space_group_name_H-M   'P 1'
#
loop_
_entity.id
_entity.type
_entity.pdbx_description
1 polymer ?
#
loop_
_entity_poly.entity_id
_entity_poly.type
_entity_poly.pdbx_seq_one_letter_code
_entity_poly.pdbx_strand_id
1 'polypeptide(L)'
;MENKFLAHIAEDGREQTVFEHLAAEFSRPFGGEAQGLLAGTAHDIGKYSAAFQRRLTGDSRRVDHATAGAFECMGRGQPFAAFAVAGHHGGLPDGGGRGDGPEAATFWGRIKRAGRGGLEPYGAWAREVSLPGGQPPPFAKQNPGAGMFFIRMLYSCLVAADFLDTEDFMSGKPRGSCSGCWKKKAPSIRPL
;
A
#
# COMPACT_ATOMS: atom_id res chain seq x y z
N MET A 1 -2.39 21.17 18.31
CA MET A 1 -1.47 20.06 18.01
C MET A 1 -2.02 19.38 16.79
N GLU A 2 -1.29 19.43 15.69
CA GLU A 2 -1.64 18.71 14.47
C GLU A 2 -1.54 17.22 14.80
N ASN A 3 -2.62 16.44 14.59
CA ASN A 3 -2.62 15.03 14.92
C ASN A 3 -1.64 14.31 13.99
N LYS A 4 -0.49 13.92 14.52
CA LYS A 4 0.50 13.07 13.84
C LYS A 4 -0.11 11.67 13.70
N PHE A 5 -0.21 11.16 12.48
CA PHE A 5 -0.63 9.79 12.22
C PHE A 5 0.59 8.88 12.10
N LEU A 6 0.64 7.85 12.94
CA LEU A 6 1.76 6.92 12.99
C LEU A 6 1.47 5.67 12.18
N ALA A 7 2.49 5.18 11.46
CA ALA A 7 2.49 3.85 10.88
C ALA A 7 3.04 2.83 11.88
N HIS A 8 4.15 3.17 12.53
CA HIS A 8 4.91 2.28 13.41
C HIS A 8 5.43 3.02 14.64
N ILE A 9 5.53 2.27 15.74
CA ILE A 9 6.22 2.66 16.97
C ILE A 9 7.20 1.53 17.28
N ALA A 10 8.49 1.84 17.36
CA ALA A 10 9.52 0.87 17.72
C ALA A 10 9.55 0.66 19.25
N GLU A 11 10.13 -0.45 19.70
CA GLU A 11 10.23 -0.77 21.14
C GLU A 11 11.00 0.29 21.94
N ASP A 12 11.94 0.98 21.29
CA ASP A 12 12.73 2.07 21.88
C ASP A 12 12.03 3.45 21.84
N GLY A 13 10.76 3.50 21.41
CA GLY A 13 9.94 4.71 21.38
C GLY A 13 10.11 5.57 20.13
N ARG A 14 10.94 5.17 19.16
CA ARG A 14 10.95 5.85 17.85
C ARG A 14 9.61 5.70 17.16
N GLU A 15 9.19 6.75 16.46
CA GLU A 15 7.91 6.81 15.76
C GLU A 15 8.16 7.01 14.26
N GLN A 16 7.42 6.28 13.43
CA GLN A 16 7.33 6.50 11.99
C GLN A 16 5.94 7.00 11.64
N THR A 17 5.85 8.12 10.93
CA THR A 17 4.57 8.60 10.40
C THR A 17 4.10 7.74 9.25
N VAL A 18 2.78 7.75 8.99
CA VAL A 18 2.23 7.10 7.80
C VAL A 18 2.79 7.73 6.52
N PHE A 19 2.94 9.05 6.47
CA PHE A 19 3.54 9.74 5.33
C PHE A 19 4.97 9.27 5.05
N GLU A 20 5.82 9.19 6.07
CA GLU A 20 7.19 8.69 5.91
C GLU A 20 7.18 7.26 5.36
N HIS A 21 6.35 6.38 5.91
CA HIS A 21 6.25 4.99 5.48
C HIS A 21 5.80 4.86 4.01
N LEU A 22 4.79 5.63 3.60
CA LEU A 22 4.28 5.64 2.22
C LEU A 22 5.27 6.27 1.21
N ALA A 23 6.18 7.12 1.68
CA ALA A 23 7.22 7.74 0.86
C ALA A 23 8.44 6.84 0.61
N ALA A 24 8.46 5.61 1.13
CA ALA A 24 9.51 4.64 0.85
C ALA A 24 9.51 4.22 -0.64
N GLU A 25 10.61 3.64 -1.11
CA GLU A 25 10.78 3.30 -2.52
C GLU A 25 10.14 1.91 -2.81
N PHE A 26 8.94 1.91 -3.41
CA PHE A 26 8.16 0.68 -3.65
C PHE A 26 8.34 0.07 -5.06
N SER A 27 9.23 0.63 -5.90
CA SER A 27 9.44 0.15 -7.27
C SER A 27 10.83 -0.44 -7.50
N ARG A 28 10.87 -1.70 -7.92
CA ARG A 28 12.03 -2.30 -8.61
C ARG A 28 11.76 -2.30 -10.12
N PRO A 29 12.80 -2.32 -10.98
CA PRO A 29 12.60 -2.37 -12.43
C PRO A 29 11.97 -3.71 -12.83
N PHE A 30 10.71 -3.69 -13.24
CA PHE A 30 10.01 -4.83 -13.84
C PHE A 30 8.98 -4.41 -14.90
N GLY A 31 8.95 -3.13 -15.28
CA GLY A 31 8.00 -2.56 -16.24
C GLY A 31 6.65 -2.20 -15.62
N GLY A 32 6.52 -2.25 -14.29
CA GLY A 32 5.30 -1.92 -13.55
C GLY A 32 5.44 -0.75 -12.60
N GLU A 33 6.43 0.13 -12.81
CA GLU A 33 6.88 1.14 -11.85
C GLU A 33 5.76 2.11 -11.44
N ALA A 34 4.93 2.56 -12.39
CA ALA A 34 3.78 3.44 -12.09
C ALA A 34 2.74 2.75 -11.19
N GLN A 35 2.46 1.46 -11.42
CA GLN A 35 1.59 0.66 -10.56
C GLN A 35 2.23 0.37 -9.20
N GLY A 36 3.55 0.14 -9.17
CA GLY A 36 4.34 -0.01 -7.94
C GLY A 36 4.28 1.22 -7.06
N LEU A 37 4.51 2.40 -7.66
CA LEU A 37 4.42 3.68 -6.96
C LEU A 37 3.00 3.94 -6.43
N LEU A 38 1.97 3.70 -7.25
CA LEU A 38 0.58 3.81 -6.79
C LEU A 38 0.30 2.85 -5.62
N ALA A 39 0.68 1.58 -5.75
CA ALA A 39 0.45 0.59 -4.70
C ALA A 39 1.18 0.97 -3.40
N GLY A 40 2.44 1.39 -3.49
CA GLY A 40 3.24 1.86 -2.36
C GLY A 40 2.66 3.10 -1.67
N THR A 41 2.21 4.08 -2.44
CA THR A 41 1.59 5.31 -1.89
C THR A 41 0.18 5.09 -1.33
N ALA A 42 -0.49 4.01 -1.72
CA ALA A 42 -1.87 3.72 -1.29
C ALA A 42 -1.96 2.68 -0.17
N HIS A 43 -0.99 1.78 -0.02
CA HIS A 43 -1.21 0.51 0.71
C HIS A 43 -1.72 0.70 2.14
N ASP A 44 -1.17 1.70 2.83
CA ASP A 44 -1.41 1.94 4.25
C ASP A 44 -2.18 3.23 4.56
N ILE A 45 -2.86 3.84 3.58
CA ILE A 45 -3.67 5.04 3.86
C ILE A 45 -4.82 4.78 4.86
N GLY A 46 -5.21 3.52 5.10
CA GLY A 46 -6.14 3.18 6.17
C GLY A 46 -5.58 3.38 7.58
N LYS A 47 -4.24 3.50 7.73
CA LYS A 47 -3.58 3.81 9.00
C LYS A 47 -3.92 5.22 9.51
N TYR A 48 -4.45 6.10 8.66
CA TYR A 48 -5.02 7.40 9.04
C TYR A 48 -6.34 7.33 9.80
N SER A 49 -6.91 6.14 10.00
CA SER A 49 -8.11 5.96 10.81
C SER A 49 -7.83 6.02 12.31
N ALA A 50 -8.80 6.50 13.08
CA ALA A 50 -8.70 6.53 14.54
C ALA A 50 -8.57 5.11 15.13
N ALA A 51 -9.27 4.11 14.58
CA ALA A 51 -9.07 2.70 14.93
C ALA A 51 -7.62 2.26 14.85
N PHE A 52 -6.93 2.55 13.75
CA PHE A 52 -5.54 2.12 13.61
C PHE A 52 -4.63 2.80 14.63
N GLN A 53 -4.82 4.10 14.87
CA GLN A 53 -4.03 4.82 15.87
C GLN A 53 -4.25 4.28 17.29
N ARG A 54 -5.49 3.93 17.67
CA ARG A 54 -5.77 3.26 18.96
C ARG A 54 -5.10 1.89 19.07
N ARG A 55 -5.04 1.14 17.96
CA ARG A 55 -4.35 -0.16 17.90
C ARG A 55 -2.85 0.00 18.17
N LEU A 56 -2.20 1.03 17.64
CA LEU A 56 -0.79 1.30 17.91
C LEU A 56 -0.50 1.55 19.40
N THR A 57 -1.46 2.12 20.13
CA THR A 57 -1.33 2.41 21.56
C THR A 57 -1.89 1.31 22.48
N GLY A 58 -2.14 0.11 21.95
CA GLY A 58 -2.48 -1.07 22.76
C GLY A 58 -3.91 -1.60 22.65
N ASP A 59 -4.77 -1.07 21.77
CA ASP A 59 -6.04 -1.74 21.45
C ASP A 59 -5.76 -3.05 20.70
N SER A 60 -6.28 -4.17 21.21
CA SER A 60 -6.08 -5.51 20.63
C SER A 60 -6.98 -5.81 19.43
N ARG A 61 -7.96 -4.94 19.14
CA ARG A 61 -8.86 -5.12 17.98
C ARG A 61 -8.06 -5.09 16.68
N ARG A 62 -8.28 -6.08 15.84
CA ARG A 62 -7.76 -6.10 14.48
C ARG A 62 -8.44 -5.01 13.65
N VAL A 63 -7.64 -4.23 12.93
CA VAL A 63 -8.11 -3.16 12.05
C VAL A 63 -7.84 -3.56 10.60
N ASP A 64 -8.85 -3.42 9.74
CA ASP A 64 -8.71 -3.59 8.30
C ASP A 64 -8.29 -2.27 7.65
N HIS A 65 -6.98 -2.00 7.65
CA HIS A 65 -6.45 -0.78 7.05
C HIS A 65 -6.16 -0.93 5.55
N ALA A 66 -5.93 -2.15 5.07
CA ALA A 66 -5.61 -2.42 3.66
C ALA A 66 -6.77 -2.14 2.71
N THR A 67 -8.02 -2.34 3.15
CA THR A 67 -9.20 -2.11 2.29
C THR A 67 -9.35 -0.64 1.88
N ALA A 68 -8.90 0.32 2.70
CA ALA A 68 -8.96 1.74 2.38
C ALA A 68 -8.14 2.07 1.11
N GLY A 69 -6.87 1.64 1.07
CA GLY A 69 -6.01 1.81 -0.10
C GLY A 69 -6.52 1.10 -1.34
N ALA A 70 -7.03 -0.12 -1.17
CA ALA A 70 -7.60 -0.89 -2.27
C ALA A 70 -8.85 -0.21 -2.86
N PHE A 71 -9.69 0.36 -2.01
CA PHE A 71 -10.88 1.10 -2.41
C PHE A 71 -10.54 2.36 -3.21
N GLU A 72 -9.57 3.15 -2.75
CA GLU A 72 -9.11 4.36 -3.45
C GLU A 72 -8.46 4.05 -4.81
N CYS A 73 -7.68 2.98 -4.90
CA CYS A 73 -7.13 2.48 -6.16
C CYS A 73 -8.25 2.03 -7.11
N MET A 74 -9.24 1.30 -6.60
CA MET A 74 -10.34 0.81 -7.42
C MET A 74 -11.21 1.95 -7.95
N GLY A 75 -11.49 2.97 -7.12
CA GLY A 75 -12.21 4.18 -7.54
C GLY A 75 -11.50 4.97 -8.66
N ARG A 76 -10.18 4.80 -8.79
CA ARG A 76 -9.35 5.38 -9.88
C ARG A 76 -9.22 4.47 -11.10
N GLY A 77 -9.95 3.35 -11.15
CA GLY A 77 -9.85 2.37 -12.23
C GLY A 77 -8.50 1.64 -12.24
N GLN A 78 -7.89 1.44 -11.08
CA GLN A 78 -6.58 0.79 -10.93
C GLN A 78 -6.69 -0.59 -10.25
N PRO A 79 -7.29 -1.60 -10.92
CA PRO A 79 -7.55 -2.89 -10.31
C PRO A 79 -6.27 -3.65 -9.94
N PHE A 80 -5.18 -3.48 -10.70
CA PHE A 80 -3.92 -4.18 -10.42
C PHE A 80 -3.31 -3.74 -9.07
N ALA A 81 -3.13 -2.44 -8.86
CA ALA A 81 -2.74 -1.88 -7.58
C ALA A 81 -3.75 -2.19 -6.47
N ALA A 82 -5.06 -2.11 -6.76
CA ALA A 82 -6.08 -2.39 -5.76
C ALA A 82 -5.98 -3.82 -5.19
N PHE A 83 -5.78 -4.84 -6.05
CA PHE A 83 -5.58 -6.22 -5.59
C PHE A 83 -4.28 -6.40 -4.80
N ALA A 84 -3.17 -5.81 -5.28
CA ALA A 84 -1.89 -5.88 -4.57
C ALA A 84 -1.99 -5.24 -3.18
N VAL A 85 -2.59 -4.05 -3.10
CA VAL A 85 -2.87 -3.35 -1.84
C VAL A 85 -3.83 -4.14 -0.96
N ALA A 86 -4.90 -4.73 -1.47
CA ALA A 86 -5.82 -5.49 -0.62
C ALA A 86 -5.15 -6.70 0.07
N GLY A 87 -4.04 -7.20 -0.49
CA GLY A 87 -3.36 -8.39 -0.01
C GLY A 87 -2.14 -8.15 0.89
N HIS A 88 -1.60 -6.93 0.98
CA HIS A 88 -0.23 -6.73 1.47
C HIS A 88 0.09 -7.23 2.90
N HIS A 89 -0.91 -7.38 3.80
CA HIS A 89 -0.73 -8.02 5.12
C HIS A 89 -1.23 -9.47 5.22
N GLY A 90 -2.06 -9.93 4.28
CA GLY A 90 -2.86 -11.15 4.45
C GLY A 90 -2.76 -12.14 3.30
N GLY A 91 -1.94 -11.87 2.29
CA GLY A 91 -1.96 -12.59 1.02
C GLY A 91 -2.99 -12.02 0.05
N LEU A 92 -2.79 -12.28 -1.24
CA LEU A 92 -3.72 -11.86 -2.28
C LEU A 92 -5.11 -12.46 -2.03
N PRO A 93 -6.17 -11.63 -1.93
CA PRO A 93 -7.51 -12.13 -1.68
C PRO A 93 -8.06 -12.86 -2.91
N ASP A 94 -8.97 -13.80 -2.66
CA ASP A 94 -9.88 -14.28 -3.70
C ASP A 94 -10.66 -13.07 -4.26
N GLY A 95 -10.78 -12.99 -5.59
CA GLY A 95 -11.59 -11.97 -6.26
C GLY A 95 -13.05 -12.04 -5.82
N GLY A 96 -13.57 -13.25 -5.61
CA GLY A 96 -14.95 -13.49 -5.23
C GLY A 96 -15.91 -13.59 -6.41
N GLY A 97 -17.19 -13.82 -6.09
CA GLY A 97 -18.24 -14.11 -7.05
C GLY A 97 -19.39 -13.09 -7.07
N ARG A 98 -20.34 -13.29 -7.98
CA ARG A 98 -21.55 -12.44 -8.11
C ARG A 98 -22.42 -12.44 -6.84
N GLY A 99 -22.36 -13.50 -6.03
CA GLY A 99 -23.14 -13.63 -4.80
C GLY A 99 -22.52 -12.99 -3.56
N ASP A 100 -21.29 -12.46 -3.65
CA ASP A 100 -20.60 -11.97 -2.45
C ASP A 100 -21.25 -10.71 -1.89
N GLY A 101 -21.66 -10.74 -0.63
CA GLY A 101 -22.11 -9.57 0.10
C GLY A 101 -20.94 -8.71 0.63
N PRO A 102 -21.21 -7.54 1.23
CA PRO A 102 -20.19 -6.73 1.90
C PRO A 102 -19.50 -7.43 3.08
N GLU A 103 -20.11 -8.49 3.63
CA GLU A 103 -19.52 -9.30 4.70
C GLU A 103 -18.51 -10.34 4.19
N ALA A 104 -18.42 -10.57 2.88
CA ALA A 104 -17.49 -11.55 2.31
C ALA A 104 -16.04 -11.07 2.46
N ALA A 105 -15.14 -12.00 2.79
CA ALA A 105 -13.70 -11.72 2.93
C ALA A 105 -12.97 -11.52 1.59
N THR A 106 -13.66 -11.73 0.47
CA THR A 106 -13.17 -11.58 -0.90
C THR A 106 -12.88 -10.13 -1.25
N PHE A 107 -12.09 -9.90 -2.29
CA PHE A 107 -11.77 -8.55 -2.78
C PHE A 107 -13.04 -7.74 -3.02
N TRP A 108 -13.99 -8.28 -3.81
CA TRP A 108 -15.23 -7.57 -4.10
C TRP A 108 -16.12 -7.38 -2.88
N GLY A 109 -16.12 -8.30 -1.91
CA GLY A 109 -16.81 -8.11 -0.63
C GLY A 109 -16.28 -6.89 0.12
N ARG A 110 -14.95 -6.79 0.26
CA ARG A 110 -14.27 -5.65 0.91
C ARG A 110 -14.54 -4.32 0.20
N ILE A 111 -14.45 -4.28 -1.13
CA ILE A 111 -14.75 -3.06 -1.92
C ILE A 111 -16.22 -2.64 -1.75
N LYS A 112 -17.16 -3.58 -1.76
CA LYS A 112 -18.58 -3.30 -1.52
C LYS A 112 -18.83 -2.77 -0.10
N ARG A 113 -18.16 -3.33 0.91
CA ARG A 113 -18.22 -2.83 2.29
C ARG A 113 -17.72 -1.39 2.39
N ALA A 114 -16.56 -1.10 1.80
CA ALA A 114 -16.00 0.25 1.78
C ALA A 114 -16.94 1.26 1.08
N GLY A 115 -17.49 0.90 -0.09
CA GLY A 115 -18.44 1.75 -0.81
C GLY A 115 -19.76 2.00 -0.08
N ARG A 116 -20.09 1.21 0.95
CA ARG A 116 -21.26 1.40 1.83
C ARG A 116 -20.94 2.14 3.13
N GLY A 117 -19.72 2.67 3.27
CA GLY A 117 -19.27 3.34 4.49
C GLY A 117 -18.89 2.38 5.63
N GLY A 118 -18.60 1.11 5.32
CA GLY A 118 -18.21 0.10 6.31
C GLY A 118 -16.74 0.19 6.78
N LEU A 119 -16.06 1.31 6.54
CA LEU A 119 -14.72 1.61 7.04
C LEU A 119 -14.80 2.82 7.97
N GLU A 120 -14.00 2.84 9.05
CA GLU A 120 -13.82 4.07 9.82
C GLU A 120 -13.25 5.18 8.93
N PRO A 121 -13.56 6.47 9.20
CA PRO A 121 -12.99 7.57 8.42
C PRO A 121 -11.46 7.56 8.42
N TYR A 122 -10.87 7.60 7.23
CA TYR A 122 -9.41 7.62 7.00
C TYR A 122 -8.95 8.81 6.14
N GLY A 123 -9.85 9.71 5.72
CA GLY A 123 -9.59 10.74 4.71
C GLY A 123 -8.54 11.81 5.06
N ALA A 124 -7.91 11.76 6.24
CA ALA A 124 -6.83 12.68 6.62
C ALA A 124 -5.61 12.56 5.69
N TRP A 125 -5.37 11.38 5.10
CA TRP A 125 -4.26 11.13 4.17
C TRP A 125 -4.19 12.14 3.02
N ALA A 126 -5.34 12.63 2.55
CA ALA A 126 -5.43 13.51 1.39
C ALA A 126 -4.80 14.90 1.61
N ARG A 127 -4.42 15.24 2.84
CA ARG A 127 -3.72 16.49 3.17
C ARG A 127 -2.23 16.45 2.85
N GLU A 128 -1.63 15.28 2.88
CA GLU A 128 -0.17 15.11 2.74
C GLU A 128 0.24 14.11 1.65
N VAL A 129 -0.67 13.22 1.24
CA VAL A 129 -0.41 12.22 0.21
C VAL A 129 -1.26 12.52 -1.02
N SER A 130 -0.63 12.50 -2.19
CA SER A 130 -1.31 12.47 -3.48
C SER A 130 -1.10 11.11 -4.13
N LEU A 131 -2.20 10.43 -4.46
CA LEU A 131 -2.12 9.16 -5.18
C LEU A 131 -1.79 9.40 -6.65
N PRO A 132 -0.67 8.87 -7.18
CA PRO A 132 -0.28 9.07 -8.56
C PRO A 132 -1.16 8.25 -9.50
N GLY A 133 -1.06 8.51 -10.80
CA GLY A 133 -1.59 7.59 -11.80
C GLY A 133 -0.84 6.25 -11.77
N GLY A 134 -1.49 5.18 -12.23
CA GLY A 134 -0.91 3.84 -12.26
C GLY A 134 -0.98 3.22 -13.63
N GLN A 135 -0.28 3.73 -14.65
CA GLN A 135 -0.37 3.07 -15.97
C GLN A 135 0.23 1.64 -15.88
N PRO A 136 -0.55 0.58 -16.13
CA PRO A 136 0.00 -0.77 -16.13
C PRO A 136 0.76 -1.04 -17.43
N PRO A 137 1.72 -1.97 -17.44
CA PRO A 137 2.40 -2.38 -18.65
C PRO A 137 1.41 -2.95 -19.66
N PRO A 138 1.64 -2.79 -20.97
CA PRO A 138 0.73 -3.28 -22.01
C PRO A 138 0.39 -4.77 -21.88
N PHE A 139 1.35 -5.61 -21.47
CA PHE A 139 1.13 -7.05 -21.35
C PHE A 139 0.09 -7.42 -20.29
N ALA A 140 -0.02 -6.65 -19.21
CA ALA A 140 -0.94 -6.95 -18.10
C ALA A 140 -2.41 -6.91 -18.52
N LYS A 141 -2.72 -6.22 -19.62
CA LYS A 141 -4.09 -6.10 -20.16
C LYS A 141 -4.40 -7.09 -21.30
N GLN A 142 -3.43 -7.89 -21.74
CA GLN A 142 -3.61 -8.77 -22.90
C GLN A 142 -4.63 -9.88 -22.67
N ASN A 143 -4.60 -10.50 -21.49
CA ASN A 143 -5.54 -11.55 -21.10
C ASN A 143 -5.60 -11.67 -19.57
N PRO A 144 -6.62 -12.35 -19.01
CA PRO A 144 -6.76 -12.49 -17.55
C PRO A 144 -5.55 -13.13 -16.87
N GLY A 145 -4.90 -14.12 -17.51
CA GLY A 145 -3.70 -14.76 -16.97
C GLY A 145 -2.52 -13.79 -16.83
N ALA A 146 -2.27 -12.98 -17.86
CA ALA A 146 -1.25 -11.95 -17.84
C ALA A 146 -1.51 -10.88 -16.75
N GLY A 147 -2.77 -10.48 -16.59
CA GLY A 147 -3.18 -9.58 -15.50
C GLY A 147 -2.95 -10.19 -14.12
N MET A 148 -3.35 -11.45 -13.92
CA MET A 148 -3.15 -12.16 -12.65
C MET A 148 -1.67 -12.41 -12.32
N PHE A 149 -0.84 -12.63 -13.34
CA PHE A 149 0.61 -12.71 -13.20
C PHE A 149 1.18 -11.35 -12.76
N PHE A 150 0.76 -10.26 -13.43
CA PHE A 150 1.19 -8.92 -13.07
C PHE A 150 0.78 -8.52 -11.64
N ILE A 151 -0.44 -8.86 -11.20
CA ILE A 151 -0.88 -8.63 -9.81
C ILE A 151 0.05 -9.32 -8.82
N ARG A 152 0.44 -10.58 -9.09
CA ARG A 152 1.36 -11.33 -8.22
C ARG A 152 2.75 -10.71 -8.16
N MET A 153 3.27 -10.23 -9.30
CA MET A 153 4.53 -9.50 -9.33
C MET A 153 4.43 -8.20 -8.50
N LEU A 154 3.40 -7.41 -8.74
CA LEU A 154 3.16 -6.15 -8.06
C LEU A 154 3.00 -6.34 -6.54
N TYR A 155 2.21 -7.33 -6.13
CA TYR A 155 2.06 -7.75 -4.74
C TYR A 155 3.40 -8.16 -4.12
N SER A 156 4.19 -8.99 -4.81
CA SER A 156 5.49 -9.42 -4.31
C SER A 156 6.44 -8.24 -4.12
N CYS A 157 6.45 -7.27 -5.04
CA CYS A 157 7.25 -6.06 -4.91
C CYS A 157 6.77 -5.19 -3.74
N LEU A 158 5.46 -4.98 -3.62
CA LEU A 158 4.86 -4.19 -2.54
C LEU A 158 5.21 -4.78 -1.16
N VAL A 159 4.97 -6.07 -0.97
CA VAL A 159 5.26 -6.76 0.31
C VAL A 159 6.75 -6.72 0.65
N ALA A 160 7.62 -6.94 -0.35
CA ALA A 160 9.05 -6.86 -0.12
C ALA A 160 9.48 -5.44 0.30
N ALA A 161 8.94 -4.40 -0.32
CA ALA A 161 9.27 -3.02 0.02
C ALA A 161 8.68 -2.58 1.37
N ASP A 162 7.45 -2.96 1.69
CA ASP A 162 6.81 -2.71 2.99
C ASP A 162 7.61 -3.37 4.13
N PHE A 163 7.99 -4.64 3.94
CA PHE A 163 8.84 -5.34 4.89
C PHE A 163 10.21 -4.67 5.07
N LEU A 164 10.85 -4.24 3.97
CA LEU A 164 12.16 -3.59 4.04
C LEU A 164 12.11 -2.22 4.72
N ASP A 165 11.11 -1.37 4.45
CA ASP A 165 10.97 -0.09 5.16
C ASP A 165 10.65 -0.31 6.64
N THR A 166 9.80 -1.29 6.95
CA THR A 166 9.53 -1.68 8.35
C THR A 166 10.80 -2.20 9.03
N GLU A 167 11.60 -3.06 8.39
CA GLU A 167 12.86 -3.57 8.95
C GLU A 167 13.90 -2.46 9.16
N ASP A 168 14.10 -1.59 8.17
CA ASP A 168 15.00 -0.44 8.25
C ASP A 168 14.59 0.46 9.43
N PHE A 169 13.29 0.77 9.54
CA PHE A 169 12.75 1.54 10.65
C PHE A 169 12.97 0.83 11.99
N MET A 170 12.55 -0.43 12.15
CA MET A 170 12.66 -1.14 13.43
C MET A 170 14.11 -1.30 13.88
N SER A 171 15.03 -1.57 12.95
CA SER A 171 16.46 -1.73 13.24
C SER A 171 17.22 -0.41 13.48
N GLY A 172 16.57 0.74 13.30
CA GLY A 172 17.21 2.06 13.46
C GLY A 172 18.26 2.38 12.41
N LYS A 173 18.23 1.65 11.29
CA LYS A 173 19.14 1.91 10.17
C LYS A 173 18.66 3.10 9.35
N PRO A 174 19.58 3.85 8.73
CA PRO A 174 19.21 4.83 7.70
C PRO A 174 18.50 4.13 6.53
N ARG A 175 17.48 4.79 5.98
CA ARG A 175 16.73 4.31 4.80
C ARG A 175 17.66 3.94 3.64
N GLY A 176 17.49 2.74 3.09
CA GLY A 176 18.26 2.28 1.93
C GLY A 176 19.68 1.80 2.27
N SER A 177 19.92 1.45 3.55
CA SER A 177 21.18 0.85 4.00
C SER A 177 21.32 -0.64 3.67
N CYS A 178 20.29 -1.27 3.07
CA CYS A 178 20.33 -2.66 2.64
C CYS A 178 21.50 -2.90 1.68
N SER A 179 22.45 -3.74 2.11
CA SER A 179 23.70 -4.10 1.44
C SER A 179 23.54 -4.85 0.11
N GLY A 180 22.29 -5.12 -0.32
CA GLY A 180 21.95 -5.75 -1.61
C GLY A 180 21.24 -4.83 -2.62
N CYS A 181 21.05 -3.55 -2.31
CA CYS A 181 20.40 -2.62 -3.24
C CYS A 181 21.40 -2.15 -4.31
N TRP A 182 21.18 -2.56 -5.56
CA TRP A 182 21.95 -2.11 -6.71
C TRP A 182 21.72 -0.60 -6.90
N LYS A 183 22.61 0.22 -6.34
CA LYS A 183 22.63 1.66 -6.62
C LYS A 183 22.93 1.87 -8.09
N LYS A 184 21.91 2.02 -8.93
CA LYS A 184 22.09 2.72 -10.21
C LYS A 184 22.28 4.20 -9.87
N LYS A 185 23.48 4.73 -10.13
CA LYS A 185 23.71 6.18 -10.13
C LYS A 185 22.66 6.81 -11.04
N ALA A 186 21.85 7.72 -10.52
CA ALA A 186 21.03 8.58 -11.34
C ALA A 186 21.94 9.35 -12.32
N PRO A 187 21.64 9.40 -13.62
CA PRO A 187 22.41 10.20 -14.55
C PRO A 187 22.32 11.68 -14.16
N SER A 188 23.46 12.35 -14.06
CA SER A 188 23.55 13.78 -13.77
C SER A 188 22.89 14.57 -14.90
N ILE A 189 21.73 15.18 -14.63
CA ILE A 189 21.18 16.19 -15.53
C ILE A 189 21.89 17.50 -15.15
N ARG A 190 22.80 17.96 -16.02
CA ARG A 190 23.34 19.32 -15.92
C ARG A 190 22.27 20.29 -16.42
N PRO A 191 22.03 21.42 -15.74
CA PRO A 191 21.13 22.44 -16.26
C PRO A 191 21.74 23.08 -17.51
N LEU A 192 20.88 23.29 -18.51
CA LEU A 192 21.09 24.29 -19.57
C LEU A 192 20.71 25.67 -19.03
#